data_AF-X1GZK5-F1
#
_entry.id   AF-X1GZK5-F1
#
_cell.length_a   1.000
_cell.length_b   1.000
_cell.length_c   1.000
_cell.angle_alpha   90.00
_cell.angle_beta   90.00
_cell.angle_gamma   90.00
#
_symmetry.space_group_name_H-M   'P 1'
#
loop_
_entity.id
_entity.type
_entity.pdbx_description
1 polymer ?
#
loop_
_entity_poly.entity_id
_entity_poly.type
_entity_poly.pdbx_seq_one_letter_code
_entity_poly.pdbx_strand_id
1 'polypeptide(L)'
;ATARAAKYKSPLVDFSDLGELVTTKGSDSQSLDNMLEVLVAGGLDVLVAMRVLIPPAWSSREDLDEDLEAFYEYYALHSEPWDGPAGIVLCDGRHAACALDRNGLRPARWARSDDNHVIVASEAGLWDVPDSRIVAKGRLGPGEMIAVDLIEHKLLNSAAIDAVNRARAPYKKWLRQELMYLESHLIDPALAAEPFSPEVLARYQKQFALTREERDVILKTLAEDEAEATGSMGDDTPIAVLSQKSRPLYEYFRQSFAQVTNPP
;
A
#
# COMPACT_ATOMS: atom_id res chain seq x y z
N ALA A 1 -4.16 -11.94 2.68
CA ALA A 1 -5.39 -12.54 3.24
C ALA A 1 -5.27 -14.04 3.51
N THR A 2 -5.06 -14.90 2.49
CA THR A 2 -5.09 -16.37 2.64
C THR A 2 -4.14 -16.92 3.70
N ALA A 3 -2.88 -16.45 3.76
CA ALA A 3 -1.93 -16.86 4.79
C ALA A 3 -2.35 -16.44 6.22
N ARG A 4 -3.18 -15.40 6.34
CA ARG A 4 -3.71 -14.88 7.61
C ARG A 4 -5.09 -15.49 7.96
N ALA A 5 -5.71 -16.26 7.04
CA ALA A 5 -7.08 -16.76 7.19
C ALA A 5 -7.30 -17.50 8.51
N ALA A 6 -6.38 -18.41 8.88
CA ALA A 6 -6.45 -19.16 10.14
C ALA A 6 -6.28 -18.31 11.41
N LYS A 7 -5.81 -17.06 11.28
CA LYS A 7 -5.63 -16.12 12.39
C LYS A 7 -6.80 -15.16 12.55
N TYR A 8 -7.66 -15.00 11.54
CA TYR A 8 -8.83 -14.15 11.68
C TYR A 8 -9.84 -14.79 12.63
N LYS A 9 -10.19 -14.04 13.67
CA LYS A 9 -11.14 -14.43 14.70
C LYS A 9 -11.94 -13.20 15.08
N SER A 10 -13.26 -13.34 15.16
CA SER A 10 -14.14 -12.32 15.69
C SER A 10 -15.19 -12.98 16.59
N PRO A 11 -15.60 -12.32 17.68
CA PRO A 11 -16.77 -12.77 18.43
C PRO A 11 -18.10 -12.56 17.67
N LEU A 12 -18.09 -11.81 16.56
CA LEU A 12 -19.29 -11.45 15.80
C LEU A 12 -19.61 -12.44 14.66
N VAL A 13 -18.60 -13.09 14.11
CA VAL A 13 -18.74 -13.99 12.96
C VAL A 13 -17.74 -15.14 13.07
N ASP A 14 -18.19 -16.35 12.73
CA ASP A 14 -17.32 -17.49 12.54
C ASP A 14 -16.85 -17.56 11.07
N PHE A 15 -15.57 -17.28 10.86
CA PHE A 15 -14.98 -17.26 9.53
C PHE A 15 -14.73 -18.66 8.95
N SER A 16 -14.77 -19.74 9.75
CA SER A 16 -14.49 -21.08 9.24
C SER A 16 -15.54 -21.57 8.24
N ASP A 17 -16.76 -21.07 8.35
CA ASP A 17 -17.90 -21.50 7.53
C ASP A 17 -17.97 -20.77 6.18
N LEU A 18 -17.20 -19.69 6.00
CA LEU A 18 -17.21 -18.85 4.79
C LEU A 18 -16.30 -19.38 3.67
N GLY A 19 -15.45 -20.38 3.95
CA GLY A 19 -14.53 -20.95 2.97
C GLY A 19 -13.37 -20.01 2.64
N GLU A 20 -13.13 -19.76 1.35
CA GLU A 20 -12.05 -18.87 0.90
C GLU A 20 -12.45 -17.41 1.10
N LEU A 21 -11.83 -16.75 2.10
CA LEU A 21 -12.15 -15.37 2.48
C LEU A 21 -11.87 -14.32 1.39
N VAL A 22 -10.91 -14.59 0.49
CA VAL A 22 -10.55 -13.70 -0.62
C VAL A 22 -10.22 -14.57 -1.82
N THR A 23 -11.01 -14.45 -2.89
CA THR A 23 -10.78 -15.20 -4.13
C THR A 23 -9.61 -14.64 -4.94
N THR A 24 -8.85 -15.51 -5.60
CA THR A 24 -7.82 -15.13 -6.58
C THR A 24 -8.23 -15.40 -8.03
N LYS A 25 -9.49 -15.82 -8.26
CA LYS A 25 -10.01 -16.18 -9.59
C LYS A 25 -10.88 -15.09 -10.22
N GLY A 26 -11.15 -14.02 -9.46
CA GLY A 26 -12.00 -12.90 -9.84
C GLY A 26 -11.22 -11.67 -10.29
N SER A 27 -11.90 -10.52 -10.35
CA SER A 27 -11.24 -9.23 -10.50
C SER A 27 -10.57 -8.82 -9.18
N ASP A 28 -9.59 -7.92 -9.29
CA ASP A 28 -8.97 -7.23 -8.16
C ASP A 28 -10.01 -6.54 -7.25
N SER A 29 -11.01 -5.90 -7.85
CA SER A 29 -12.09 -5.20 -7.17
C SER A 29 -12.97 -6.18 -6.38
N GLN A 30 -13.21 -7.39 -6.91
CA GLN A 30 -13.91 -8.44 -6.18
C GLN A 30 -13.10 -8.92 -4.96
N SER A 31 -11.79 -9.13 -5.13
CA SER A 31 -10.93 -9.52 -4.02
C SER A 31 -10.88 -8.44 -2.93
N LEU A 32 -10.87 -7.17 -3.31
CA LEU A 32 -10.92 -6.04 -2.38
C LEU A 32 -12.25 -5.99 -1.62
N ASP A 33 -13.38 -6.16 -2.33
CA ASP A 33 -14.72 -6.21 -1.74
C ASP A 33 -14.84 -7.35 -0.71
N ASN A 34 -14.35 -8.55 -1.05
CA ASN A 34 -14.32 -9.68 -0.12
C ASN A 34 -13.52 -9.36 1.15
N MET A 35 -12.33 -8.77 0.99
CA MET A 35 -11.49 -8.42 2.14
C MET A 35 -12.14 -7.33 3.00
N LEU A 36 -12.79 -6.34 2.38
CA LEU A 36 -13.54 -5.30 3.09
C LEU A 36 -14.68 -5.91 3.92
N GLU A 37 -15.45 -6.81 3.31
CA GLU A 37 -16.57 -7.49 3.98
C GLU A 37 -16.08 -8.34 5.16
N VAL A 38 -14.95 -9.03 5.03
CA VAL A 38 -14.31 -9.77 6.14
C VAL A 38 -13.97 -8.85 7.31
N LEU A 39 -13.40 -7.67 7.06
CA LEU A 39 -13.07 -6.71 8.11
C LEU A 39 -14.33 -6.13 8.77
N VAL A 40 -15.35 -5.79 7.97
CA VAL A 40 -16.61 -5.23 8.46
C VAL A 40 -17.39 -6.26 9.28
N ALA A 41 -17.56 -7.49 8.78
CA ALA A 41 -18.18 -8.59 9.51
C ALA A 41 -17.39 -8.94 10.78
N GLY A 42 -16.06 -8.76 10.74
CA GLY A 42 -15.18 -8.91 11.89
C GLY A 42 -15.38 -7.85 12.98
N GLY A 43 -16.04 -6.73 12.68
CA GLY A 43 -16.39 -5.67 13.61
C GLY A 43 -15.68 -4.33 13.40
N LEU A 44 -14.93 -4.16 12.30
CA LEU A 44 -14.41 -2.83 11.94
C LEU A 44 -15.51 -2.00 11.27
N ASP A 45 -15.59 -0.71 11.61
CA ASP A 45 -16.43 0.22 10.83
C ASP A 45 -15.89 0.32 9.40
N VAL A 46 -16.77 0.50 8.42
CA VAL A 46 -16.39 0.50 6.99
C VAL A 46 -15.35 1.57 6.65
N LEU A 47 -15.42 2.75 7.27
CA LEU A 47 -14.47 3.84 7.05
C LEU A 47 -13.07 3.48 7.58
N VAL A 48 -13.01 2.76 8.70
CA VAL A 48 -11.76 2.27 9.29
C VAL A 48 -11.20 1.14 8.44
N ALA A 49 -12.03 0.17 8.09
CA ALA A 49 -11.64 -0.95 7.25
C ALA A 49 -11.06 -0.46 5.92
N MET A 50 -11.69 0.55 5.30
CA MET A 50 -11.18 1.16 4.08
C MET A 50 -9.83 1.87 4.32
N ARG A 51 -9.65 2.58 5.45
CA ARG A 51 -8.36 3.18 5.82
C ARG A 51 -7.25 2.16 6.10
N VAL A 52 -7.59 0.95 6.53
CA VAL A 52 -6.64 -0.15 6.71
C VAL A 52 -6.24 -0.78 5.39
N LEU A 53 -7.19 -0.94 4.46
CA LEU A 53 -6.93 -1.54 3.15
C LEU A 53 -6.20 -0.59 2.20
N ILE A 54 -6.62 0.68 2.13
CA ILE A 54 -6.02 1.72 1.29
C ILE A 54 -5.61 2.94 2.13
N PRO A 55 -4.60 2.80 3.00
CA PRO A 55 -4.12 3.92 3.81
C PRO A 55 -3.50 5.02 2.93
N PRO A 56 -3.66 6.31 3.30
CA PRO A 56 -2.93 7.39 2.65
C PRO A 56 -1.41 7.20 2.79
N ALA A 57 -0.62 7.93 2.01
CA ALA A 57 0.82 8.01 2.26
C ALA A 57 1.06 8.75 3.58
N TRP A 58 1.39 8.01 4.65
CA TRP A 58 1.50 8.54 6.01
C TRP A 58 2.95 8.53 6.53
N SER A 59 3.77 7.56 6.14
CA SER A 59 5.11 7.33 6.73
C SER A 59 6.14 8.43 6.41
N SER A 60 5.92 9.22 5.36
CA SER A 60 6.80 10.33 4.97
C SER A 60 6.25 11.71 5.36
N ARG A 61 5.11 11.76 6.06
CA ARG A 61 4.46 13.01 6.42
C ARG A 61 4.90 13.48 7.80
N GLU A 62 5.52 14.66 7.83
CA GLU A 62 5.93 15.31 9.08
C GLU A 62 4.78 16.09 9.76
N ASP A 63 3.67 16.31 9.06
CA ASP A 63 2.53 17.11 9.51
C ASP A 63 1.37 16.26 10.06
N LEU A 64 1.60 14.98 10.33
CA LEU A 64 0.60 14.05 10.82
C LEU A 64 0.49 14.08 12.34
N ASP A 65 -0.73 14.01 12.86
CA ASP A 65 -0.99 13.89 14.29
C ASP A 65 -0.44 12.54 14.83
N GLU A 66 0.29 12.57 15.95
CA GLU A 66 1.00 11.38 16.47
C GLU A 66 0.06 10.20 16.80
N ASP A 67 -1.18 10.47 17.22
CA ASP A 67 -2.15 9.40 17.51
C ASP A 67 -2.73 8.80 16.22
N LEU A 68 -2.83 9.60 15.15
CA LEU A 68 -3.21 9.13 13.83
C LEU A 68 -2.09 8.35 13.14
N GLU A 69 -0.84 8.80 13.29
CA GLU A 69 0.34 8.07 12.85
C GLU A 69 0.39 6.68 13.52
N ALA A 70 0.20 6.65 14.84
CA ALA A 70 0.15 5.40 15.60
C ALA A 70 -0.99 4.47 15.15
N PHE A 71 -2.14 5.00 14.73
CA PHE A 71 -3.20 4.20 14.12
C PHE A 71 -2.70 3.50 12.85
N TYR A 72 -2.07 4.24 11.93
CA TYR A 72 -1.58 3.67 10.67
C TYR A 72 -0.41 2.70 10.88
N GLU A 73 0.53 3.03 11.76
CA GLU A 73 1.64 2.15 12.11
C GLU A 73 1.13 0.83 12.71
N TYR A 74 0.17 0.90 13.62
CA TYR A 74 -0.44 -0.30 14.20
C TYR A 74 -1.03 -1.21 13.13
N TYR A 75 -1.83 -0.67 12.20
CA TYR A 75 -2.44 -1.50 11.16
C TYR A 75 -1.47 -1.95 10.07
N ALA A 76 -0.39 -1.20 9.81
CA ALA A 76 0.66 -1.61 8.87
C ALA A 76 1.38 -2.90 9.31
N LEU A 77 1.44 -3.19 10.62
CA LEU A 77 1.94 -4.46 11.14
C LEU A 77 1.00 -5.65 10.86
N HIS A 78 -0.29 -5.36 10.61
CA HIS A 78 -1.35 -6.37 10.49
C HIS A 78 -1.84 -6.60 9.06
N SER A 79 -1.79 -5.57 8.22
CA SER A 79 -2.23 -5.60 6.83
C SER A 79 -1.31 -4.77 5.96
N GLU A 80 -0.92 -5.35 4.84
CA GLU A 80 -0.26 -4.63 3.76
C GLU A 80 -1.30 -3.80 2.96
N PRO A 81 -0.92 -2.61 2.44
CA PRO A 81 -1.80 -1.81 1.60
C PRO A 81 -2.18 -2.53 0.29
N TRP A 82 -3.43 -2.38 -0.11
CA TRP A 82 -3.95 -2.81 -1.42
C TRP A 82 -3.75 -1.67 -2.42
N ASP A 83 -2.55 -1.59 -2.98
CA ASP A 83 -2.12 -0.45 -3.78
C ASP A 83 -2.53 -0.57 -5.27
N GLY A 84 -2.56 0.58 -5.95
CA GLY A 84 -2.96 0.73 -7.35
C GLY A 84 -3.97 1.87 -7.55
N PRO A 85 -4.18 2.34 -8.80
CA PRO A 85 -5.11 3.44 -9.09
C PRO A 85 -6.56 3.11 -8.70
N ALA A 86 -7.06 3.73 -7.64
CA ALA A 86 -8.38 3.41 -7.11
C ALA A 86 -9.18 4.68 -6.77
N GLY A 87 -10.41 4.71 -7.28
CA GLY A 87 -11.46 5.62 -6.83
C GLY A 87 -12.65 4.76 -6.40
N ILE A 88 -12.77 4.55 -5.09
CA ILE A 88 -13.72 3.61 -4.51
C ILE A 88 -14.95 4.38 -4.06
N VAL A 89 -16.13 3.89 -4.42
CA VAL A 89 -17.40 4.32 -3.85
C VAL A 89 -18.01 3.12 -3.15
N LEU A 90 -18.44 3.30 -1.90
CA LEU A 90 -18.93 2.22 -1.05
C LEU A 90 -20.12 2.67 -0.21
N CYS A 91 -20.92 1.71 0.24
CA CYS A 91 -22.03 1.95 1.15
C CYS A 91 -22.24 0.74 2.06
N ASP A 92 -22.30 0.95 3.38
CA ASP A 92 -22.60 -0.10 4.38
C ASP A 92 -24.02 0.03 4.98
N GLY A 93 -24.87 0.86 4.36
CA GLY A 93 -26.21 1.18 4.85
C GLY A 93 -26.26 2.29 5.90
N ARG A 94 -25.16 2.57 6.62
CA ARG A 94 -25.03 3.74 7.50
C ARG A 94 -24.25 4.86 6.82
N HIS A 95 -23.14 4.53 6.19
CA HIS A 95 -22.23 5.44 5.53
C HIS A 95 -22.28 5.22 4.02
N ALA A 96 -22.42 6.31 3.26
CA ALA A 96 -22.09 6.32 1.84
C ALA A 96 -20.77 7.08 1.69
N ALA A 97 -19.72 6.45 1.15
CA ALA A 97 -18.39 7.02 1.15
C ALA A 97 -17.69 6.91 -0.21
N CYS A 98 -16.71 7.79 -0.41
CA CYS A 98 -15.78 7.73 -1.51
C CYS A 98 -14.35 7.93 -0.99
N ALA A 99 -13.43 7.10 -1.46
CA ALA A 99 -12.03 7.09 -1.06
C ALA A 99 -11.12 6.98 -2.29
N LEU A 100 -9.98 7.67 -2.26
CA LEU A 100 -8.93 7.53 -3.26
C LEU A 100 -7.74 6.75 -2.74
N ASP A 101 -7.03 6.09 -3.65
CA ASP A 101 -5.72 5.51 -3.39
C ASP A 101 -4.72 6.57 -2.88
N ARG A 102 -3.63 6.10 -2.28
CA ARG A 102 -2.62 6.95 -1.64
C ARG A 102 -1.99 8.00 -2.55
N ASN A 103 -2.00 7.78 -3.86
CA ASN A 103 -1.43 8.67 -4.87
C ASN A 103 -2.51 9.49 -5.61
N GLY A 104 -3.80 9.19 -5.39
CA GLY A 104 -4.91 9.91 -5.99
C GLY A 104 -4.95 9.75 -7.52
N LEU A 105 -4.69 8.54 -8.01
CA LEU A 105 -4.49 8.27 -9.44
C LEU A 105 -5.80 8.19 -10.22
N ARG A 106 -6.94 8.24 -9.54
CA ARG A 106 -8.28 8.37 -10.14
C ARG A 106 -8.93 9.70 -9.74
N PRO A 107 -9.65 10.37 -10.65
CA PRO A 107 -10.36 11.59 -10.29
C PRO A 107 -11.59 11.26 -9.45
N ALA A 108 -11.84 12.07 -8.42
CA ALA A 108 -13.11 12.12 -7.73
C ALA A 108 -13.45 13.57 -7.38
N ARG A 109 -14.58 14.06 -7.90
CA ARG A 109 -15.14 15.39 -7.63
C ARG A 109 -16.43 15.23 -6.85
N TRP A 110 -16.67 16.17 -5.96
CA TRP A 110 -17.89 16.17 -5.16
C TRP A 110 -18.54 17.55 -5.12
N ALA A 111 -19.87 17.57 -4.98
CA ALA A 111 -20.65 18.77 -4.78
C ALA A 111 -21.76 18.51 -3.76
N ARG A 112 -22.13 19.55 -3.02
CA ARG A 112 -23.25 19.55 -2.08
C ARG A 112 -24.24 20.63 -2.49
N SER A 113 -25.51 20.27 -2.59
CA SER A 113 -26.60 21.20 -2.87
C SER A 113 -27.25 21.76 -1.59
N ASP A 114 -28.04 22.82 -1.77
CA ASP A 114 -28.83 23.48 -0.72
C ASP A 114 -29.95 22.60 -0.13
N ASP A 115 -30.44 21.61 -0.87
CA ASP A 115 -31.37 20.57 -0.42
C ASP A 115 -30.67 19.31 0.11
N ASN A 116 -29.40 19.45 0.48
CA ASN A 116 -28.60 18.46 1.20
C ASN A 116 -28.29 17.16 0.43
N HIS A 117 -28.31 17.19 -0.90
CA HIS A 117 -27.73 16.10 -1.70
C HIS A 117 -26.22 16.25 -1.77
N VAL A 118 -25.52 15.13 -1.65
CA VAL A 118 -24.08 15.04 -1.88
C VAL A 118 -23.87 14.17 -3.12
N ILE A 119 -23.21 14.73 -4.12
CA ILE A 119 -22.92 14.09 -5.40
C ILE A 119 -21.42 13.85 -5.43
N VAL A 120 -20.99 12.61 -5.69
CA VAL A 120 -19.59 12.26 -5.89
C VAL A 120 -19.47 11.48 -7.19
N ALA A 121 -18.53 11.85 -8.04
CA ALA A 121 -18.28 11.17 -9.30
C ALA A 121 -16.86 11.40 -9.82
N SER A 122 -16.47 10.64 -10.84
CA SER A 122 -15.19 10.83 -11.53
C SER A 122 -15.09 12.19 -12.24
N GLU A 123 -16.23 12.75 -12.64
CA GLU A 123 -16.31 14.02 -13.37
C GLU A 123 -17.33 14.97 -12.73
N ALA A 124 -17.17 16.28 -12.99
CA ALA A 124 -18.12 17.28 -12.52
C ALA A 124 -19.18 17.54 -13.61
N GLY A 125 -20.38 17.95 -13.21
CA GLY A 125 -21.46 18.29 -14.14
C GLY A 125 -22.26 17.10 -14.66
N LEU A 126 -22.15 15.92 -14.03
CA LEU A 126 -22.93 14.74 -14.41
C LEU A 126 -24.40 14.82 -13.96
N TRP A 127 -24.67 15.54 -12.88
CA TRP A 127 -26.03 15.77 -12.40
C TRP A 127 -26.40 17.25 -12.60
N ASP A 128 -27.56 17.48 -13.21
CA ASP A 128 -28.05 18.81 -13.56
C ASP A 128 -28.59 19.54 -12.30
N VAL A 129 -27.69 19.98 -11.42
CA VAL A 129 -28.00 20.93 -10.35
C VAL A 129 -27.62 22.33 -10.81
N PRO A 130 -28.54 23.31 -10.78
CA PRO A 130 -28.19 24.71 -11.04
C PRO A 130 -27.08 25.18 -10.11
N ASP A 131 -26.06 25.87 -10.65
CA ASP A 131 -24.91 26.38 -9.88
C ASP A 131 -25.35 27.25 -8.67
N SER A 132 -26.48 27.95 -8.77
CA SER A 132 -27.04 28.76 -7.68
C SER A 132 -27.48 27.94 -6.46
N ARG A 133 -27.67 26.62 -6.62
CA ARG A 133 -28.06 25.69 -5.55
C ARG A 133 -26.88 24.91 -4.98
N ILE A 134 -25.68 25.05 -5.55
CA ILE A 134 -24.47 24.38 -5.03
C ILE A 134 -23.89 25.20 -3.87
N VAL A 135 -23.90 24.63 -2.67
CA VAL A 135 -23.38 25.28 -1.45
C VAL A 135 -21.93 24.96 -1.19
N ALA A 136 -21.42 23.83 -1.68
CA ALA A 136 -20.01 23.46 -1.60
C ALA A 136 -19.63 22.54 -2.75
N LYS A 137 -18.38 22.60 -3.19
CA LYS A 137 -17.81 21.66 -4.16
C LYS A 137 -16.32 21.48 -3.91
N GLY A 138 -15.80 20.32 -4.29
CA GLY A 138 -14.39 19.99 -4.10
C GLY A 138 -13.96 18.81 -4.95
N ARG A 139 -12.72 18.39 -4.72
CA ARG A 139 -12.16 17.14 -5.25
C ARG A 139 -11.51 16.38 -4.10
N LEU A 140 -11.44 15.06 -4.22
CA LEU A 140 -10.58 14.27 -3.37
C LEU A 140 -9.15 14.31 -3.90
N GLY A 141 -8.21 14.52 -2.99
CA GLY A 141 -6.79 14.40 -3.22
C GLY A 141 -6.24 13.00 -2.90
N PRO A 142 -4.93 12.80 -3.06
CA PRO A 142 -4.25 11.55 -2.73
C PRO A 142 -4.57 11.07 -1.32
N GLY A 143 -5.09 9.84 -1.22
CA GLY A 143 -5.46 9.21 0.05
C GLY A 143 -6.59 9.92 0.80
N GLU A 144 -7.34 10.84 0.19
CA GLU A 144 -8.48 11.47 0.86
C GLU A 144 -9.73 10.59 0.82
N MET A 145 -10.60 10.78 1.83
CA MET A 145 -11.88 10.11 1.95
C MET A 145 -12.96 11.11 2.34
N ILE A 146 -14.16 10.92 1.81
CA ILE A 146 -15.38 11.66 2.19
C ILE A 146 -16.48 10.65 2.44
N ALA A 147 -17.32 10.89 3.44
CA ALA A 147 -18.44 10.01 3.78
C ALA A 147 -19.66 10.81 4.24
N VAL A 148 -20.85 10.30 3.96
CA VAL A 148 -22.10 10.78 4.54
C VAL A 148 -22.56 9.75 5.57
N ASP A 149 -22.68 10.15 6.84
CA ASP A 149 -23.40 9.37 7.84
C ASP A 149 -24.90 9.62 7.65
N LEU A 150 -25.61 8.59 7.18
CA LEU A 150 -27.04 8.61 6.87
C LEU A 150 -27.92 8.57 8.12
N ILE A 151 -27.37 8.16 9.27
CA ILE A 151 -28.09 8.13 10.56
C ILE A 151 -27.96 9.50 11.24
N GLU A 152 -26.75 10.05 11.29
CA GLU A 152 -26.51 11.35 11.93
C GLU A 152 -26.76 12.54 10.99
N HIS A 153 -26.99 12.27 9.70
CA HIS A 153 -27.17 13.28 8.64
C HIS A 153 -25.98 14.25 8.52
N LYS A 154 -24.75 13.72 8.63
CA LYS A 154 -23.52 14.51 8.62
C LYS A 154 -22.63 14.14 7.43
N LEU A 155 -22.04 15.17 6.83
CA LEU A 155 -20.93 15.02 5.87
C LEU A 155 -19.61 15.01 6.65
N LEU A 156 -18.88 13.92 6.52
CA LEU A 156 -17.56 13.70 7.09
C LEU A 156 -16.51 13.90 5.99
N ASN A 157 -15.60 14.85 6.21
CA ASN A 157 -14.41 15.00 5.37
C ASN A 157 -13.26 14.14 5.92
N SER A 158 -12.12 14.12 5.22
CA SER A 158 -10.95 13.32 5.63
C SER A 158 -10.56 13.61 7.08
N ALA A 159 -10.47 14.88 7.48
CA ALA A 159 -10.10 15.26 8.85
C ALA A 159 -11.07 14.72 9.92
N ALA A 160 -12.39 14.72 9.64
CA ALA A 160 -13.38 14.14 10.55
C ALA A 160 -13.22 12.62 10.66
N ILE A 161 -12.95 11.94 9.55
CA ILE A 161 -12.72 10.48 9.52
C ILE A 161 -11.42 10.14 10.27
N ASP A 162 -10.36 10.92 10.05
CA ASP A 162 -9.07 10.75 10.70
C ASP A 162 -9.18 10.97 12.22
N ALA A 163 -10.01 11.93 12.65
CA ALA A 163 -10.32 12.13 14.06
C ALA A 163 -10.99 10.92 14.71
N VAL A 164 -11.86 10.21 13.99
CA VAL A 164 -12.45 8.94 14.45
C VAL A 164 -11.36 7.86 14.57
N ASN A 165 -10.51 7.72 13.55
CA ASN A 165 -9.50 6.66 13.52
C ASN A 165 -8.50 6.74 14.68
N ARG A 166 -7.95 7.94 14.95
CA ARG A 166 -7.00 8.14 16.05
C ARG A 166 -7.61 7.93 17.44
N ALA A 167 -8.90 8.23 17.60
CA ALA A 167 -9.58 8.17 18.90
C ALA A 167 -10.09 6.78 19.28
N ARG A 168 -10.03 5.80 18.36
CA ARG A 168 -10.66 4.48 18.54
C ARG A 168 -9.99 3.59 19.58
N ALA A 169 -8.67 3.68 19.72
CA ALA A 169 -7.91 2.87 20.66
C ALA A 169 -6.60 3.59 21.00
N PRO A 170 -5.95 3.25 22.13
CA PRO A 170 -4.68 3.84 22.52
C PRO A 170 -3.50 3.21 21.74
N TYR A 171 -3.52 3.27 20.39
CA TYR A 171 -2.54 2.61 19.51
C TYR A 171 -1.10 2.96 19.89
N LYS A 172 -0.84 4.23 20.15
CA LYS A 172 0.47 4.72 20.60
C LYS A 172 0.97 4.06 21.88
N LYS A 173 0.06 3.76 22.81
CA LYS A 173 0.41 3.03 24.03
C LYS A 173 0.76 1.58 23.71
N TRP A 174 -0.02 0.92 22.87
CA TRP A 174 0.24 -0.47 22.47
C TRP A 174 1.58 -0.62 21.76
N LEU A 175 1.86 0.26 20.80
CA LEU A 175 3.12 0.27 20.07
C LEU A 175 4.31 0.47 21.02
N ARG A 176 4.24 1.47 21.93
CA ARG A 176 5.31 1.68 22.94
C ARG A 176 5.54 0.51 23.88
N GLN A 177 4.53 -0.31 24.13
CA GLN A 177 4.61 -1.42 25.08
C GLN A 177 5.15 -2.70 24.43
N GLU A 178 4.78 -2.96 23.19
CA GLU A 178 4.96 -4.29 22.56
C GLU A 178 5.84 -4.25 21.30
N LEU A 179 6.02 -3.08 20.67
CA LEU A 179 6.85 -2.96 19.46
C LEU A 179 8.32 -2.81 19.84
N MET A 180 9.16 -3.65 19.23
CA MET A 180 10.60 -3.56 19.34
C MET A 180 11.18 -3.17 17.98
N TYR A 181 11.79 -1.98 17.92
CA TYR A 181 12.54 -1.57 16.74
C TYR A 181 13.93 -2.23 16.78
N LEU A 182 14.27 -2.94 15.70
CA LEU A 182 15.61 -3.45 15.49
C LEU A 182 16.41 -2.36 14.77
N GLU A 183 17.10 -1.53 15.54
CA GLU A 183 18.01 -0.53 14.99
C GLU A 183 19.35 -1.20 14.66
N SER A 184 19.79 -1.11 13.40
CA SER A 184 21.18 -1.41 13.02
C SER A 184 21.96 -0.12 12.89
N HIS A 185 23.17 -0.08 13.46
CA HIS A 185 24.10 1.02 13.19
C HIS A 185 24.55 0.91 11.72
N LEU A 186 24.45 2.02 10.98
CA LEU A 186 24.84 2.11 9.55
C LEU A 186 26.30 1.71 9.29
N ILE A 187 27.17 1.82 10.30
CA ILE A 187 28.58 1.47 10.22
C ILE A 187 28.90 0.52 11.36
N ASP A 188 28.82 -0.77 11.07
CA ASP A 188 29.44 -1.79 11.92
C ASP A 188 30.89 -1.96 11.47
N PRO A 189 31.91 -1.68 12.32
CA PRO A 189 33.31 -1.92 11.98
C PRO A 189 33.61 -3.36 11.55
N ALA A 190 32.79 -4.34 11.95
CA ALA A 190 32.89 -5.71 11.48
C ALA A 190 32.56 -5.85 9.98
N LEU A 191 31.77 -4.93 9.38
CA LEU A 191 31.52 -4.88 7.93
C LEU A 191 32.76 -4.42 7.14
N ALA A 192 33.70 -3.74 7.79
CA ALA A 192 34.99 -3.36 7.21
C ALA A 192 36.07 -4.43 7.41
N ALA A 193 35.77 -5.54 8.10
CA ALA A 193 36.68 -6.67 8.19
C ALA A 193 36.81 -7.34 6.81
N GLU A 194 38.00 -7.81 6.47
CA GLU A 194 38.18 -8.77 5.38
C GLU A 194 38.07 -10.19 5.98
N PRO A 195 36.87 -10.81 6.02
CA PRO A 195 36.67 -12.05 6.76
C PRO A 195 37.35 -13.27 6.12
N PHE A 196 37.85 -13.13 4.89
CA PHE A 196 38.42 -14.21 4.09
C PHE A 196 39.81 -13.84 3.58
N SER A 197 40.72 -14.82 3.55
CA SER A 197 41.96 -14.67 2.78
C SER A 197 41.65 -14.58 1.27
N PRO A 198 42.55 -14.00 0.47
CA PRO A 198 42.35 -13.86 -0.98
C PRO A 198 42.00 -15.18 -1.69
N GLU A 199 42.59 -16.30 -1.27
CA GLU A 199 42.35 -17.63 -1.86
C GLU A 199 40.95 -18.16 -1.56
N VAL A 200 40.46 -17.92 -0.33
CA VAL A 200 39.11 -18.30 0.10
C VAL A 200 38.08 -17.44 -0.62
N LEU A 201 38.32 -16.12 -0.69
CA LEU A 201 37.46 -15.20 -1.43
C LEU A 201 37.35 -15.60 -2.90
N ALA A 202 38.48 -15.86 -3.58
CA ALA A 202 38.49 -16.26 -4.99
C ALA A 202 37.69 -17.56 -5.23
N ARG A 203 37.73 -18.50 -4.27
CA ARG A 203 36.93 -19.74 -4.34
C ARG A 203 35.44 -19.45 -4.28
N TYR A 204 35.00 -18.60 -3.35
CA TYR A 204 33.59 -18.23 -3.23
C TYR A 204 33.10 -17.41 -4.42
N GLN A 205 33.91 -16.46 -4.92
CA GLN A 205 33.60 -15.72 -6.14
C GLN A 205 33.35 -16.67 -7.31
N LYS A 206 34.23 -17.67 -7.50
CA LYS A 206 34.02 -18.70 -8.52
C LYS A 206 32.77 -19.55 -8.26
N GLN A 207 32.53 -19.95 -7.00
CA GLN A 207 31.39 -20.78 -6.62
C GLN A 207 30.04 -20.08 -6.89
N PHE A 208 29.96 -18.78 -6.62
CA PHE A 208 28.77 -17.97 -6.87
C PHE A 208 28.78 -17.28 -8.23
N ALA A 209 29.68 -17.69 -9.13
CA ALA A 209 29.82 -17.15 -10.48
C ALA A 209 30.05 -15.63 -10.55
N LEU A 210 30.56 -15.00 -9.48
CA LEU A 210 30.89 -13.58 -9.47
C LEU A 210 32.03 -13.31 -10.46
N THR A 211 31.70 -12.60 -11.53
CA THR A 211 32.63 -12.32 -12.62
C THR A 211 33.47 -11.07 -12.32
N ARG A 212 34.57 -10.92 -13.08
CA ARG A 212 35.34 -9.67 -13.06
C ARG A 212 34.50 -8.48 -13.52
N GLU A 213 33.64 -8.68 -14.51
CA GLU A 213 32.75 -7.63 -15.03
C GLU A 213 31.75 -7.16 -13.97
N GLU A 214 31.06 -8.08 -13.28
CA GLU A 214 30.17 -7.72 -12.17
C GLU A 214 30.92 -6.98 -11.05
N ARG A 215 32.15 -7.39 -10.74
CA ARG A 215 32.97 -6.68 -9.74
C ARG A 215 33.36 -5.28 -10.18
N ASP A 216 33.92 -5.15 -11.37
CA ASP A 216 34.54 -3.91 -11.85
C ASP A 216 33.49 -2.89 -12.32
N VAL A 217 32.34 -3.35 -12.84
CA VAL A 217 31.26 -2.49 -13.39
C VAL A 217 30.12 -2.30 -12.40
N ILE A 218 29.65 -3.36 -11.74
CA ILE A 218 28.45 -3.28 -10.88
C ILE A 218 28.84 -2.95 -9.44
N LEU A 219 29.62 -3.83 -8.79
CA LEU A 219 29.92 -3.70 -7.35
C LEU A 219 30.80 -2.48 -7.06
N LYS A 220 31.78 -2.20 -7.92
CA LYS A 220 32.65 -1.03 -7.75
C LYS A 220 31.84 0.27 -7.82
N THR A 221 30.95 0.42 -8.79
CA THR A 221 30.09 1.61 -8.93
C THR A 221 29.17 1.78 -7.72
N LEU A 222 28.53 0.69 -7.27
CA LEU A 222 27.72 0.71 -6.04
C LEU A 222 28.52 1.17 -4.81
N ALA A 223 29.79 0.78 -4.72
CA ALA A 223 30.65 1.12 -3.59
C ALA A 223 31.26 2.52 -3.67
N GLU A 224 31.60 3.01 -4.86
CA GLU A 224 32.24 4.33 -5.06
C GLU A 224 31.22 5.47 -5.22
N ASP A 225 30.14 5.22 -5.97
CA ASP A 225 29.18 6.26 -6.38
C ASP A 225 27.85 6.19 -5.59
N GLU A 226 27.64 5.15 -4.77
CA GLU A 226 26.39 4.89 -4.03
C GLU A 226 25.15 4.82 -4.96
N ALA A 227 25.38 4.44 -6.22
CA ALA A 227 24.38 4.38 -7.27
C ALA A 227 24.52 3.09 -8.09
N GLU A 228 23.43 2.68 -8.74
CA GLU A 228 23.46 1.55 -9.66
C GLU A 228 24.27 1.87 -10.92
N ALA A 229 24.96 0.86 -11.45
CA ALA A 229 25.75 1.01 -12.66
C ALA A 229 24.87 1.34 -13.87
N THR A 230 25.22 2.41 -14.58
CA THR A 230 24.52 2.80 -15.83
C THR A 230 25.26 2.25 -17.05
N GLY A 231 24.50 1.77 -18.02
CA GLY A 231 24.99 1.25 -19.29
C GLY A 231 24.10 1.71 -20.45
N SER A 232 24.51 1.41 -21.67
CA SER A 232 23.70 1.65 -22.88
C SER A 232 23.76 0.44 -23.80
N MET A 233 22.95 0.45 -24.86
CA MET A 233 22.67 -0.67 -25.76
C MET A 233 21.75 -1.75 -25.15
N GLY A 234 21.27 -2.66 -26.00
CA GLY A 234 20.41 -3.77 -25.58
C GLY A 234 21.20 -4.96 -25.02
N ASP A 235 20.51 -5.85 -24.29
CA ASP A 235 21.05 -7.14 -23.87
C ASP A 235 21.05 -8.12 -25.06
N ASP A 236 22.18 -8.21 -25.76
CA ASP A 236 22.39 -9.12 -26.87
C ASP A 236 22.86 -10.52 -26.42
N THR A 237 22.88 -10.80 -25.12
CA THR A 237 23.27 -12.13 -24.62
C THR A 237 22.13 -13.14 -24.75
N PRO A 238 22.43 -14.45 -24.91
CA PRO A 238 21.39 -15.46 -24.91
C PRO A 238 20.61 -15.45 -23.59
N ILE A 239 19.28 -15.53 -23.67
CA ILE A 239 18.43 -15.73 -22.48
C ILE A 239 18.94 -16.92 -21.66
N ALA A 240 18.80 -16.86 -20.34
CA ALA A 240 19.50 -17.77 -19.43
C ALA A 240 19.36 -19.27 -19.78
N VAL A 241 18.19 -19.71 -20.21
CA VAL A 241 17.93 -21.12 -20.61
C VAL A 241 18.67 -21.57 -21.87
N LEU A 242 19.05 -20.65 -22.75
CA LEU A 242 19.80 -20.92 -23.98
C LEU A 242 21.31 -20.66 -23.82
N SER A 243 21.75 -20.21 -22.65
CA SER A 243 23.16 -19.89 -22.42
C SER A 243 24.02 -21.15 -22.39
N GLN A 244 25.17 -21.11 -23.05
CA GLN A 244 26.20 -22.15 -22.93
C GLN A 244 27.01 -22.03 -21.63
N LYS A 245 26.81 -20.95 -20.87
CA LYS A 245 27.45 -20.70 -19.58
C LYS A 245 26.44 -20.93 -18.45
N SER A 246 26.95 -21.32 -17.29
CA SER A 246 26.13 -21.39 -16.06
C SER A 246 25.66 -19.99 -15.71
N ARG A 247 24.33 -19.80 -15.63
CA ARG A 247 23.70 -18.54 -15.21
C ARG A 247 23.10 -18.69 -13.81
N PRO A 248 23.14 -17.64 -12.99
CA PRO A 248 22.51 -17.67 -11.67
C PRO A 248 20.98 -17.67 -11.78
N LEU A 249 20.32 -18.14 -10.72
CA LEU A 249 18.87 -18.33 -10.69
C LEU A 249 18.09 -17.03 -11.00
N TYR A 250 18.61 -15.88 -10.56
CA TYR A 250 17.92 -14.60 -10.75
C TYR A 250 17.83 -14.16 -12.22
N GLU A 251 18.71 -14.62 -13.12
CA GLU A 251 18.61 -14.29 -14.56
C GLU A 251 17.37 -14.93 -15.23
N TYR A 252 16.73 -15.91 -14.59
CA TYR A 252 15.50 -16.53 -15.07
C TYR A 252 14.24 -15.74 -14.67
N PHE A 253 14.36 -14.82 -13.73
CA PHE A 253 13.26 -13.96 -13.29
C PHE A 253 13.36 -12.61 -13.99
N ARG A 254 12.29 -12.21 -14.65
CA ARG A 254 12.19 -10.87 -15.25
C ARG A 254 11.32 -10.00 -14.37
N GLN A 255 11.81 -8.80 -14.06
CA GLN A 255 11.03 -7.80 -13.34
C GLN A 255 9.78 -7.47 -14.16
N SER A 256 8.61 -7.62 -13.53
CA SER A 256 7.37 -7.16 -14.14
C SER A 256 7.29 -5.65 -14.03
N PHE A 257 6.66 -5.01 -15.01
CA PHE A 257 6.43 -3.57 -14.99
C PHE A 257 5.05 -3.27 -15.55
N ALA A 258 4.48 -2.19 -15.05
CA ALA A 258 3.17 -1.74 -15.48
C ALA A 258 3.25 -1.06 -16.86
N GLN A 259 2.32 -1.42 -17.74
CA GLN A 259 2.13 -0.74 -19.01
C GLN A 259 0.63 -0.48 -19.19
N VAL A 260 0.26 0.78 -19.45
CA VAL A 260 -1.10 1.25 -19.77
C VAL A 260 -2.14 1.12 -18.64
N THR A 261 -2.22 -0.02 -17.97
CA THR A 261 -3.26 -0.37 -16.98
C THR A 261 -3.13 0.42 -15.68
N ASN A 262 -1.90 0.64 -15.22
CA ASN A 262 -1.55 1.53 -14.11
C ASN A 262 -0.25 2.29 -14.43
N PRO A 263 -0.07 3.51 -13.89
CA PRO A 263 1.21 4.21 -14.00
C PRO A 263 2.28 3.47 -13.17
N PRO A 264 3.56 3.57 -13.57
CA PRO A 264 4.69 3.03 -12.82
C PRO A 264 4.91 3.80 -11.50
#